data_AF-A0A0H7N8R7-F1
#
_entry.id   AF-A0A0H7N8R7-F1
#
_cell.length_a   1.000
_cell.length_b   1.000
_cell.length_c   1.000
_cell.angle_alpha   90.00
_cell.angle_beta   90.00
_cell.angle_gamma   90.00
#
_symmetry.space_group_name_H-M   'P 1'
#
loop_
_entity.id
_entity.type
_entity.pdbx_description
1 polymer ?
#
loop_
_entity_poly.entity_id
_entity_poly.type
_entity_poly.pdbx_seq_one_letter_code
_entity_poly.pdbx_strand_id
1 'polypeptide(L)'
;MKRNLLSSAIIVAIMALGLTGCDDKKAETETPPPANSQPAAPAPEAPVAKAEAKPETPAQPVVDEQAVFDEKMDVYIKCYNKLQIPVQNSLARYADWLKDFKQGPTGKESTVYGIYGISESNLAECEKGVKSAVALTPALQPIDGVAVSYIDAAVALGNTINEMDKYYTQENYKDDAFAKGKTLHQTFLKNLESFEPVAESYHAAIQEINDKRQLAELKNIEEREGKTFHYYSLAVMISAKQINNLISQEKFGDAANLLI
;
A
#
# COMPACT_ATOMS: atom_id res chain seq x y z
N MET A 1 27.61 3.04 42.85
CA MET A 1 27.41 4.03 41.78
C MET A 1 26.19 3.59 40.97
N LYS A 2 25.23 4.49 40.77
CA LYS A 2 23.84 4.20 40.36
C LYS A 2 23.78 3.57 38.95
N ARG A 3 23.17 2.38 38.86
CA ARG A 3 22.76 1.73 37.61
C ARG A 3 21.37 2.29 37.26
N ASN A 4 21.26 3.09 36.21
CA ASN A 4 19.96 3.50 35.68
C ASN A 4 19.47 2.43 34.72
N LEU A 5 18.58 1.58 35.24
CA LEU A 5 17.72 0.65 34.50
C LEU A 5 16.59 1.46 33.86
N LEU A 6 16.75 1.88 32.61
CA LEU A 6 15.64 2.34 31.76
C LEU A 6 15.91 1.82 30.34
N SER A 7 15.82 0.51 30.19
CA SER A 7 15.74 -0.15 28.88
C SER A 7 14.51 -1.04 28.90
N SER A 8 13.88 -1.14 27.72
CA SER A 8 12.80 -2.06 27.36
C SER A 8 11.38 -1.58 27.66
N ALA A 9 10.82 -0.80 26.73
CA ALA A 9 9.40 -0.87 26.39
C ALA A 9 9.16 -0.27 24.99
N ILE A 10 9.40 -1.04 23.93
CA ILE A 10 8.77 -0.79 22.63
C ILE A 10 7.72 -1.88 22.47
N ILE A 11 6.46 -1.50 22.68
CA ILE A 11 5.29 -2.35 22.48
C ILE A 11 5.05 -2.43 20.97
N VAL A 12 5.44 -3.54 20.37
CA VAL A 12 5.06 -3.92 19.01
C VAL A 12 3.59 -4.30 19.03
N ALA A 13 2.72 -3.38 18.61
CA ALA A 13 1.30 -3.67 18.40
C ALA A 13 1.08 -4.08 16.93
N ILE A 14 1.16 -5.39 16.66
CA ILE A 14 0.72 -5.98 15.40
C ILE A 14 -0.81 -5.93 15.37
N MET A 15 -1.40 -5.08 14.55
CA MET A 15 -2.79 -5.22 14.13
C MET A 15 -2.83 -5.68 12.67
N ALA A 16 -2.74 -7.00 12.50
CA ALA A 16 -3.12 -7.66 11.26
C ALA A 16 -4.65 -7.85 11.27
N LEU A 17 -5.35 -7.14 10.41
CA LEU A 17 -6.71 -7.51 9.99
C LEU A 17 -6.61 -8.09 8.58
N GLY A 18 -6.37 -9.39 8.51
CA GLY A 18 -6.60 -10.16 7.29
C GLY A 18 -8.10 -10.34 7.09
N LEU A 19 -8.62 -9.86 5.97
CA LEU A 19 -9.95 -10.24 5.50
C LEU A 19 -9.84 -11.66 4.92
N THR A 20 -10.21 -12.67 5.70
CA THR A 20 -10.47 -14.01 5.17
C THR A 20 -11.82 -13.99 4.47
N GLY A 21 -11.81 -13.93 3.14
CA GLY A 21 -12.95 -14.32 2.33
C GLY A 21 -13.09 -15.85 2.38
N CYS A 22 -14.24 -16.33 2.84
CA CYS A 22 -14.65 -17.71 2.68
C CYS A 22 -15.00 -17.96 1.21
N ASP A 23 -14.25 -18.83 0.54
CA ASP A 23 -14.50 -19.28 -0.83
C ASP A 23 -15.10 -20.69 -0.74
N ASP A 24 -16.43 -20.79 -0.80
CA ASP A 24 -17.14 -22.08 -0.98
C ASP A 24 -17.18 -22.41 -2.48
N LYS A 25 -16.12 -23.05 -2.98
CA LYS A 25 -16.10 -23.66 -4.32
C LYS A 25 -16.32 -25.17 -4.20
N LYS A 26 -17.56 -25.60 -4.46
CA LYS A 26 -17.87 -27.00 -4.76
C LYS A 26 -17.68 -27.23 -6.26
N ALA A 27 -16.69 -28.05 -6.58
CA ALA A 27 -16.47 -28.61 -7.90
C ALA A 27 -17.53 -29.69 -8.19
N GLU A 28 -18.08 -29.68 -9.40
CA GLU A 28 -18.48 -30.90 -10.11
C GLU A 28 -18.54 -30.60 -11.62
N THR A 29 -17.44 -30.93 -12.29
CA THR A 29 -17.40 -31.27 -13.72
C THR A 29 -17.92 -32.68 -13.88
N GLU A 30 -18.89 -32.89 -14.79
CA GLU A 30 -18.92 -34.04 -15.68
C GLU A 30 -19.87 -33.80 -16.88
N THR A 31 -19.35 -34.10 -18.06
CA THR A 31 -19.96 -34.23 -19.40
C THR A 31 -19.59 -35.63 -19.93
N PRO A 32 -20.07 -36.21 -21.06
CA PRO A 32 -21.17 -35.94 -22.03
C PRO A 32 -21.91 -37.30 -22.37
N PRO A 33 -22.44 -37.69 -23.58
CA PRO A 33 -22.46 -37.09 -24.94
C PRO A 33 -23.78 -37.35 -25.76
N PRO A 34 -23.80 -37.35 -27.13
CA PRO A 34 -24.51 -36.33 -27.92
C PRO A 34 -25.65 -36.91 -28.79
N ALA A 35 -26.49 -36.05 -29.38
CA ALA A 35 -27.33 -36.46 -30.50
C ALA A 35 -27.44 -35.37 -31.57
N ASN A 36 -26.83 -35.71 -32.69
CA ASN A 36 -26.78 -35.08 -34.00
C ASN A 36 -28.19 -34.84 -34.61
N SER A 37 -28.40 -33.72 -35.30
CA SER A 37 -29.09 -33.63 -36.61
C SER A 37 -29.26 -32.18 -37.08
N GLN A 38 -28.75 -31.89 -38.27
CA GLN A 38 -29.02 -30.74 -39.15
C GLN A 38 -29.56 -31.32 -40.48
N PRO A 39 -30.05 -30.58 -41.49
CA PRO A 39 -30.82 -29.32 -41.57
C PRO A 39 -32.20 -29.52 -42.27
N ALA A 40 -33.09 -28.52 -42.19
CA ALA A 40 -34.09 -28.30 -43.24
C ALA A 40 -34.16 -26.80 -43.59
N ALA A 41 -34.09 -26.50 -44.88
CA ALA A 41 -34.21 -25.17 -45.49
C ALA A 41 -35.52 -25.10 -46.34
N PRO A 42 -35.85 -23.99 -47.02
CA PRO A 42 -36.73 -22.93 -46.51
C PRO A 42 -37.92 -22.60 -47.48
N ALA A 43 -38.89 -21.77 -47.05
CA ALA A 43 -39.76 -20.95 -47.92
C ALA A 43 -40.65 -19.99 -47.08
N PRO A 44 -41.25 -18.92 -47.66
CA PRO A 44 -40.62 -17.72 -48.22
C PRO A 44 -41.07 -16.42 -47.48
N GLU A 45 -40.23 -15.38 -47.57
CA GLU A 45 -40.47 -14.04 -47.00
C GLU A 45 -41.56 -13.24 -47.74
N ALA A 46 -42.33 -12.46 -46.99
CA ALA A 46 -43.08 -11.30 -47.46
C ALA A 46 -42.38 -10.01 -46.96
N PRO A 47 -42.38 -8.91 -47.73
CA PRO A 47 -41.44 -7.81 -47.55
C PRO A 47 -41.88 -6.85 -46.45
N VAL A 48 -41.02 -6.65 -45.45
CA VAL A 48 -41.17 -5.55 -44.48
C VAL A 48 -40.23 -4.42 -44.88
N ALA A 49 -40.81 -3.22 -44.94
CA ALA A 49 -40.22 -1.98 -45.39
C ALA A 49 -38.87 -1.65 -44.73
N LYS A 50 -37.93 -1.21 -45.56
CA LYS A 50 -36.68 -0.55 -45.17
C LYS A 50 -37.01 0.74 -44.42
N ALA A 51 -36.84 0.73 -43.10
CA ALA A 51 -36.61 1.95 -42.34
C ALA A 51 -35.11 2.27 -42.44
N GLU A 52 -34.78 3.42 -43.03
CA GLU A 52 -33.42 3.92 -43.11
C GLU A 52 -32.89 4.20 -41.70
N ALA A 53 -31.90 3.42 -41.27
CA ALA A 53 -31.17 3.64 -40.04
C ALA A 53 -30.32 4.91 -40.19
N LYS A 54 -30.58 5.87 -39.30
CA LYS A 54 -29.75 7.06 -39.07
C LYS A 54 -28.35 6.60 -38.64
N PRO A 55 -27.25 7.20 -39.13
CA PRO A 55 -25.91 6.79 -38.73
C PRO A 55 -25.71 7.04 -37.22
N GLU A 56 -25.49 5.97 -36.45
CA GLU A 56 -25.00 6.08 -35.09
C GLU A 56 -23.52 6.49 -35.15
N THR A 57 -23.24 7.66 -34.57
CA THR A 57 -21.88 8.09 -34.23
C THR A 57 -21.21 6.98 -33.40
N PRO A 58 -19.97 6.56 -33.68
CA PRO A 58 -19.29 5.55 -32.87
C PRO A 58 -19.26 5.98 -31.41
N ALA A 59 -19.86 5.18 -30.53
CA ALA A 59 -19.73 5.38 -29.09
C ALA A 59 -18.24 5.32 -28.74
N GLN A 60 -17.69 6.42 -28.24
CA GLN A 60 -16.39 6.40 -27.58
C GLN A 60 -16.47 5.38 -26.44
N PRO A 61 -15.41 4.58 -26.16
CA PRO A 61 -15.42 3.69 -25.03
C PRO A 61 -15.68 4.51 -23.77
N VAL A 62 -16.81 4.25 -23.11
CA VAL A 62 -17.12 4.82 -21.80
C VAL A 62 -16.07 4.23 -20.86
N VAL A 63 -15.12 5.05 -20.45
CA VAL A 63 -14.16 4.65 -19.41
C VAL A 63 -14.98 4.42 -18.14
N ASP A 64 -14.91 3.21 -17.60
CA ASP A 64 -15.48 2.92 -16.30
C ASP A 64 -14.63 3.63 -15.23
N GLU A 65 -15.07 4.82 -14.85
CA GLU A 65 -14.38 5.67 -13.87
C GLU A 65 -14.19 4.95 -12.53
N GLN A 66 -15.13 4.08 -12.16
CA GLN A 66 -15.05 3.28 -10.94
C GLN A 66 -13.97 2.20 -11.07
N ALA A 67 -13.88 1.52 -12.21
CA ALA A 67 -12.81 0.55 -12.45
C ALA A 67 -11.41 1.19 -12.42
N VAL A 68 -11.26 2.38 -13.01
CA VAL A 68 -9.98 3.12 -12.96
C VAL A 68 -9.63 3.54 -11.53
N PHE A 69 -10.62 4.04 -10.79
CA PHE A 69 -10.44 4.37 -9.37
C PHE A 69 -9.97 3.13 -8.58
N ASP A 70 -10.64 1.99 -8.75
CA ASP A 70 -10.34 0.76 -8.02
C ASP A 70 -8.94 0.23 -8.38
N GLU A 71 -8.55 0.28 -9.66
CA GLU A 71 -7.21 -0.09 -10.10
C GLU A 71 -6.12 0.80 -9.48
N LYS A 72 -6.32 2.13 -9.47
CA LYS A 72 -5.39 3.06 -8.82
C LYS A 72 -5.23 2.76 -7.34
N MET A 73 -6.36 2.62 -6.64
CA MET A 73 -6.35 2.39 -5.20
C MET A 73 -5.73 1.05 -4.81
N ASP A 74 -6.00 -0.01 -5.58
CA ASP A 74 -5.38 -1.32 -5.39
C ASP A 74 -3.85 -1.24 -5.51
N VAL A 75 -3.33 -0.57 -6.55
CA VAL A 75 -1.89 -0.34 -6.71
C VAL A 75 -1.31 0.45 -5.52
N TYR A 76 -1.98 1.53 -5.13
CA TYR A 76 -1.49 2.39 -4.06
C TYR A 76 -1.40 1.67 -2.70
N ILE A 77 -2.46 0.95 -2.34
CA ILE A 77 -2.53 0.16 -1.10
C ILE A 77 -1.54 -0.99 -1.14
N LYS A 78 -1.45 -1.73 -2.26
CA LYS A 78 -0.48 -2.83 -2.41
C LYS A 78 0.94 -2.33 -2.20
N CYS A 79 1.30 -1.20 -2.82
CA CYS A 79 2.65 -0.69 -2.67
C CYS A 79 2.95 -0.26 -1.22
N TYR A 80 2.02 0.45 -0.58
CA TYR A 80 2.14 0.84 0.82
C TYR A 80 2.39 -0.39 1.73
N ASN A 81 1.55 -1.41 1.60
CA ASN A 81 1.64 -2.64 2.38
C ASN A 81 2.95 -3.42 2.11
N LYS A 82 3.46 -3.35 0.88
CA LYS A 82 4.68 -4.06 0.47
C LYS A 82 5.95 -3.44 1.05
N LEU A 83 5.94 -2.13 1.32
CA LEU A 83 7.13 -1.38 1.75
C LEU A 83 7.12 -0.97 3.23
N GLN A 84 5.95 -0.70 3.83
CA GLN A 84 5.86 -0.15 5.19
C GLN A 84 6.59 -1.02 6.23
N ILE A 85 6.20 -2.28 6.37
CA ILE A 85 6.76 -3.17 7.40
C ILE A 85 8.24 -3.46 7.17
N PRO A 86 8.71 -3.77 5.94
CA PRO A 86 10.14 -3.91 5.68
C PRO A 86 10.98 -2.69 6.06
N VAL A 87 10.52 -1.48 5.74
CA VAL A 87 11.22 -0.24 6.13
C VAL A 87 11.28 -0.13 7.64
N GLN A 88 10.17 -0.30 8.35
CA GLN A 88 10.15 -0.25 9.82
C GLN A 88 11.09 -1.28 10.47
N ASN A 89 11.07 -2.52 9.99
CA ASN A 89 11.96 -3.56 10.49
C ASN A 89 13.44 -3.23 10.25
N SER A 90 13.74 -2.61 9.11
CA SER A 90 15.08 -2.15 8.78
C SER A 90 15.56 -1.06 9.74
N LEU A 91 14.74 -0.03 9.96
CA LEU A 91 15.02 1.05 10.91
C LEU A 91 15.25 0.51 12.33
N ALA A 92 14.34 -0.36 12.80
CA ALA A 92 14.43 -0.96 14.13
C ALA A 92 15.72 -1.79 14.30
N ARG A 93 16.08 -2.59 13.30
CA ARG A 93 17.32 -3.38 13.32
C ARG A 93 18.56 -2.49 13.39
N TYR A 94 18.57 -1.41 12.63
CA TYR A 94 19.70 -0.48 12.61
C TYR A 94 19.83 0.28 13.94
N ALA A 95 18.71 0.72 14.51
CA ALA A 95 18.70 1.42 15.79
C ALA A 95 19.15 0.54 16.97
N ASP A 96 18.87 -0.77 16.93
CA ASP A 96 19.08 -1.72 18.05
C ASP A 96 20.53 -1.78 18.57
N TRP A 97 21.52 -1.46 17.73
CA TRP A 97 22.94 -1.51 18.12
C TRP A 97 23.62 -0.14 18.14
N LEU A 98 22.91 0.92 17.78
CA LEU A 98 23.44 2.28 17.83
C LEU A 98 23.22 2.88 19.21
N LYS A 99 24.27 3.53 19.74
CA LYS A 99 24.15 4.27 21.00
C LYS A 99 23.23 5.49 20.88
N ASP A 100 23.32 6.17 19.74
CA ASP A 100 22.51 7.34 19.40
C ASP A 100 22.21 7.25 17.90
N PHE A 101 20.95 7.04 17.56
CA PHE A 101 20.50 6.89 16.18
C PHE A 101 20.79 8.15 15.35
N LYS A 102 20.69 9.35 15.93
CA LYS A 102 20.95 10.60 15.20
C LYS A 102 22.43 10.76 14.86
N GLN A 103 23.32 10.27 15.72
CA GLN A 103 24.76 10.37 15.49
C GLN A 103 25.32 9.23 14.64
N GLY A 104 24.67 8.07 14.66
CA GLY A 104 25.08 6.90 13.90
C GLY A 104 26.27 6.16 14.54
N PRO A 105 26.98 5.32 13.76
CA PRO A 105 28.05 4.48 14.28
C PRO A 105 29.28 5.29 14.69
N THR A 106 29.82 4.98 15.87
CA THR A 106 30.99 5.64 16.44
C THR A 106 32.30 4.94 16.06
N GLY A 107 32.25 3.64 15.76
CA GLY A 107 33.41 2.75 15.59
C GLY A 107 33.88 2.12 16.90
N LYS A 108 33.10 2.21 17.97
CA LYS A 108 33.38 1.65 19.30
C LYS A 108 32.32 0.64 19.74
N GLU A 109 31.44 0.25 18.83
CA GLU A 109 30.35 -0.68 19.09
C GLU A 109 30.90 -2.07 19.40
N SER A 110 30.42 -2.68 20.48
CA SER A 110 30.80 -4.05 20.84
C SER A 110 30.15 -5.10 19.94
N THR A 111 29.00 -4.77 19.35
CA THR A 111 28.22 -5.64 18.48
C THR A 111 27.69 -4.80 17.32
N VAL A 112 27.83 -5.32 16.10
CA VAL A 112 27.34 -4.67 14.88
C VAL A 112 26.32 -5.59 14.24
N TYR A 113 25.05 -5.23 14.36
CA TYR A 113 23.94 -6.01 13.81
C TYR A 113 23.60 -5.68 12.36
N GLY A 114 24.07 -4.54 11.88
CA GLY A 114 23.78 -4.02 10.54
C GLY A 114 22.37 -3.48 10.43
N ILE A 115 21.80 -3.60 9.24
CA ILE A 115 20.47 -3.14 8.87
C ILE A 115 19.85 -4.21 7.96
N TYR A 116 18.53 -4.35 7.94
CA TYR A 116 17.90 -5.27 6.98
C TYR A 116 17.70 -4.60 5.63
N GLY A 117 18.14 -5.24 4.55
CA GLY A 117 17.82 -4.82 3.19
C GLY A 117 16.32 -4.80 2.89
N ILE A 118 15.94 -3.98 1.92
CA ILE A 118 14.62 -3.93 1.30
C ILE A 118 14.70 -4.64 -0.05
N SER A 119 13.70 -5.48 -0.35
CA SER A 119 13.65 -6.18 -1.64
C SER A 119 13.68 -5.19 -2.81
N GLU A 120 14.72 -5.28 -3.63
CA GLU A 120 14.88 -4.47 -4.85
C GLU A 120 13.73 -4.68 -5.83
N SER A 121 13.22 -5.92 -5.93
CA SER A 121 12.06 -6.21 -6.78
C SER A 121 10.78 -5.54 -6.26
N ASN A 122 10.62 -5.44 -4.93
CA ASN A 122 9.47 -4.74 -4.36
C ASN A 122 9.52 -3.24 -4.66
N LEU A 123 10.70 -2.62 -4.55
CA LEU A 123 10.90 -1.21 -4.90
C LEU A 123 10.58 -0.97 -6.38
N ALA A 124 11.17 -1.77 -7.28
CA ALA A 124 10.98 -1.63 -8.72
C ALA A 124 9.53 -1.88 -9.16
N GLU A 125 8.87 -2.90 -8.61
CA GLU A 125 7.46 -3.19 -8.91
C GLU A 125 6.54 -2.08 -8.42
N CYS A 126 6.76 -1.55 -7.21
CA CYS A 126 6.05 -0.41 -6.68
C CYS A 126 6.22 0.84 -7.55
N GLU A 127 7.47 1.18 -7.90
CA GLU A 127 7.79 2.35 -8.73
C GLU A 127 7.08 2.27 -10.09
N LYS A 128 7.18 1.12 -10.76
CA LYS A 128 6.50 0.88 -12.03
C LYS A 128 4.98 0.92 -11.86
N GLY A 129 4.45 0.29 -10.82
CA GLY A 129 3.02 0.22 -10.54
C GLY A 129 2.42 1.61 -10.34
N VAL A 130 2.99 2.41 -9.43
CA VAL A 130 2.52 3.77 -9.15
C VAL A 130 2.58 4.64 -10.40
N LYS A 131 3.68 4.61 -11.17
CA LYS A 131 3.81 5.38 -12.42
C LYS A 131 2.76 4.97 -13.45
N SER A 132 2.44 3.68 -13.53
CA SER A 132 1.40 3.16 -14.44
C SER A 132 0.00 3.59 -13.99
N ALA A 133 -0.30 3.48 -12.70
CA ALA A 133 -1.57 3.89 -12.12
C ALA A 133 -1.83 5.39 -12.34
N VAL A 134 -0.85 6.25 -12.09
CA VAL A 134 -0.97 7.71 -12.28
C VAL A 134 -1.26 8.09 -13.74
N ALA A 135 -0.83 7.28 -14.71
CA ALA A 135 -1.10 7.50 -16.13
C ALA A 135 -2.54 7.16 -16.54
N LEU A 136 -3.31 6.46 -15.69
CA LEU A 136 -4.72 6.15 -15.96
C LEU A 136 -5.60 7.40 -15.84
N THR A 137 -6.63 7.47 -16.67
CA THR A 137 -7.62 8.55 -16.70
C THR A 137 -8.99 8.05 -16.22
N PRO A 138 -9.71 8.80 -15.36
CA PRO A 138 -9.41 10.15 -14.89
C PRO A 138 -8.32 10.20 -13.81
N ALA A 139 -7.70 11.37 -13.65
CA ALA A 139 -6.75 11.62 -12.55
C ALA A 139 -7.46 11.57 -11.20
N LEU A 140 -6.82 10.95 -10.20
CA LEU A 140 -7.32 10.85 -8.83
C LEU A 140 -6.48 11.75 -7.94
N GLN A 141 -6.78 13.06 -7.98
CA GLN A 141 -6.05 14.05 -7.17
C GLN A 141 -6.71 14.24 -5.80
N PRO A 142 -5.92 14.52 -4.74
CA PRO A 142 -4.48 14.75 -4.75
C PRO A 142 -3.61 13.48 -4.65
N ILE A 143 -4.19 12.29 -4.42
CA ILE A 143 -3.42 11.08 -4.08
C ILE A 143 -2.45 10.66 -5.19
N ASP A 144 -2.77 10.88 -6.47
CA ASP A 144 -1.84 10.56 -7.57
C ASP A 144 -0.48 11.29 -7.37
N GLY A 145 -0.49 12.58 -7.00
CA GLY A 145 0.74 13.33 -6.71
C GLY A 145 1.45 12.86 -5.44
N VAL A 146 0.67 12.51 -4.40
CA VAL A 146 1.21 12.01 -3.14
C VAL A 146 1.85 10.63 -3.32
N ALA A 147 1.24 9.75 -4.13
CA ALA A 147 1.76 8.43 -4.46
C ALA A 147 3.10 8.50 -5.19
N VAL A 148 3.25 9.41 -6.15
CA VAL A 148 4.54 9.68 -6.83
C VAL A 148 5.60 10.13 -5.83
N SER A 149 5.26 11.10 -4.99
CA SER A 149 6.19 11.65 -4.00
C SER A 149 6.64 10.58 -3.00
N TYR A 150 5.71 9.73 -2.56
CA TYR A 150 6.00 8.59 -1.69
C TYR A 150 6.96 7.60 -2.36
N ILE A 151 6.67 7.16 -3.58
CA ILE A 151 7.48 6.10 -4.20
C ILE A 151 8.88 6.59 -4.58
N ASP A 152 9.02 7.84 -5.02
CA ASP A 152 10.33 8.43 -5.31
C ASP A 152 11.20 8.48 -4.04
N ALA A 153 10.62 8.91 -2.91
CA ALA A 153 11.33 8.93 -1.63
C ALA A 153 11.61 7.51 -1.08
N ALA A 154 10.66 6.59 -1.23
CA ALA A 154 10.81 5.20 -0.79
C ALA A 154 11.94 4.48 -1.55
N VAL A 155 12.05 4.72 -2.87
CA VAL A 155 13.15 4.17 -3.69
C VAL A 155 14.49 4.76 -3.27
N ALA A 156 14.58 6.07 -3.03
CA ALA A 156 15.81 6.71 -2.56
C ALA A 156 16.27 6.16 -1.20
N LEU A 157 15.35 6.04 -0.24
CA LEU A 157 15.64 5.47 1.08
C LEU A 157 16.00 3.98 0.97
N GLY A 158 15.22 3.19 0.23
CA GLY A 158 15.44 1.76 0.04
C GLY A 158 16.80 1.43 -0.58
N ASN A 159 17.22 2.20 -1.59
CA ASN A 159 18.55 2.06 -2.19
C ASN A 159 19.67 2.34 -1.19
N THR A 160 19.51 3.34 -0.32
CA THR A 160 20.48 3.65 0.74
C THR A 160 20.56 2.54 1.78
N ILE A 161 19.39 2.03 2.20
CA ILE A 161 19.29 0.87 3.11
C ILE A 161 20.01 -0.34 2.51
N ASN A 162 19.82 -0.63 1.22
CA ASN A 162 20.47 -1.77 0.56
C ASN A 162 21.99 -1.61 0.45
N GLU A 163 22.48 -0.39 0.22
CA GLU A 163 23.92 -0.14 0.27
C GLU A 163 24.49 -0.35 1.67
N MET A 164 23.77 0.09 2.71
CA MET A 164 24.14 -0.14 4.10
C MET A 164 24.10 -1.62 4.47
N ASP A 165 23.04 -2.34 4.10
CA ASP A 165 22.89 -3.79 4.32
C ASP A 165 24.08 -4.55 3.73
N LYS A 166 24.44 -4.26 2.48
CA LYS A 166 25.62 -4.82 1.82
C LYS A 166 26.90 -4.49 2.58
N TYR A 167 27.08 -3.24 2.99
CA TYR A 167 28.29 -2.79 3.71
C TYR A 167 28.48 -3.51 5.05
N TYR A 168 27.42 -3.64 5.84
CA TYR A 168 27.49 -4.30 7.15
C TYR A 168 27.55 -5.82 7.02
N THR A 169 26.82 -6.43 6.08
CA THR A 169 26.85 -7.87 5.81
C THR A 169 28.21 -8.33 5.32
N GLN A 170 28.90 -7.53 4.51
CA GLN A 170 30.26 -7.81 4.05
C GLN A 170 31.33 -7.49 5.10
N GLU A 171 30.94 -6.96 6.26
CA GLU A 171 31.84 -6.55 7.34
C GLU A 171 32.89 -5.50 6.96
N ASN A 172 32.67 -4.75 5.86
CA ASN A 172 33.61 -3.74 5.34
C ASN A 172 33.94 -2.64 6.38
N TYR A 173 33.09 -2.48 7.40
CA TYR A 173 33.33 -1.57 8.54
C TYR A 173 34.57 -1.94 9.37
N LYS A 174 35.00 -3.20 9.32
CA LYS A 174 36.23 -3.65 10.00
C LYS A 174 37.48 -3.17 9.27
N ASP A 175 37.39 -3.04 7.95
CA ASP A 175 38.53 -2.67 7.10
C ASP A 175 38.74 -1.15 7.07
N ASP A 176 37.65 -0.38 7.09
CA ASP A 176 37.69 1.08 6.96
C ASP A 176 37.46 1.83 8.29
N ALA A 177 37.40 1.10 9.41
CA ALA A 177 37.11 1.64 10.73
C ALA A 177 35.83 2.51 10.78
N PHE A 178 34.77 2.05 10.10
CA PHE A 178 33.48 2.72 9.95
C PHE A 178 33.47 4.01 9.12
N ALA A 179 34.52 4.30 8.36
CA ALA A 179 34.58 5.52 7.55
C ALA A 179 33.39 5.61 6.56
N LYS A 180 33.12 4.54 5.80
CA LYS A 180 31.98 4.50 4.89
C LYS A 180 30.66 4.41 5.66
N GLY A 181 30.60 3.63 6.74
CA GLY A 181 29.39 3.51 7.58
C GLY A 181 28.89 4.86 8.12
N LYS A 182 29.81 5.74 8.55
CA LYS A 182 29.47 7.11 8.99
C LYS A 182 28.96 7.97 7.85
N THR A 183 29.54 7.83 6.66
CA THR A 183 29.10 8.56 5.46
C THR A 183 27.71 8.10 5.02
N LEU A 184 27.48 6.78 4.96
CA LEU A 184 26.18 6.19 4.63
C LEU A 184 25.10 6.61 5.63
N HIS A 185 25.43 6.68 6.93
CA HIS A 185 24.50 7.15 7.96
C HIS A 185 23.97 8.57 7.70
N GLN A 186 24.84 9.50 7.27
CA GLN A 186 24.40 10.86 6.95
C GLN A 186 23.47 10.90 5.74
N THR A 187 23.77 10.13 4.70
CA THR A 187 22.88 9.97 3.54
C THR A 187 21.53 9.36 3.93
N PHE A 188 21.58 8.34 4.78
CA PHE A 188 20.41 7.64 5.29
C PHE A 188 19.50 8.58 6.09
N LEU A 189 20.03 9.37 7.03
CA LEU A 189 19.24 10.34 7.78
C LEU A 189 18.57 11.38 6.88
N LYS A 190 19.29 11.90 5.88
CA LYS A 190 18.73 12.85 4.91
C LYS A 190 17.56 12.23 4.12
N ASN A 191 17.72 10.98 3.68
CA ASN A 191 16.68 10.28 2.94
C ASN A 191 15.49 9.93 3.85
N LEU A 192 15.75 9.60 5.12
CA LEU A 192 14.71 9.36 6.12
C LEU A 192 13.90 10.64 6.39
N GLU A 193 14.57 11.78 6.63
CA GLU A 193 13.93 13.09 6.81
C GLU A 193 13.07 13.51 5.61
N SER A 194 13.49 13.11 4.39
CA SER A 194 12.70 13.36 3.17
C SER A 194 11.53 12.39 3.02
N PHE A 195 11.66 11.17 3.54
CA PHE A 195 10.69 10.09 3.40
C PHE A 195 9.55 10.16 4.41
N GLU A 196 9.84 10.47 5.67
CA GLU A 196 8.86 10.50 6.77
C GLU A 196 7.59 11.32 6.44
N PRO A 197 7.67 12.62 6.08
CA PRO A 197 6.47 13.42 5.86
C PRO A 197 5.65 12.96 4.64
N VAL A 198 6.30 12.40 3.61
CA VAL A 198 5.57 11.88 2.44
C VAL A 198 4.94 10.52 2.72
N ALA A 199 5.54 9.68 3.57
CA ALA A 199 4.95 8.43 4.02
C ALA A 199 3.71 8.67 4.88
N GLU A 200 3.77 9.64 5.79
CA GLU A 200 2.61 10.08 6.58
C GLU A 200 1.49 10.63 5.68
N SER A 201 1.83 11.54 4.77
CA SER A 201 0.88 12.14 3.83
C SER A 201 0.21 11.08 2.94
N TYR A 202 0.99 10.09 2.48
CA TYR A 202 0.48 9.01 1.65
C TYR A 202 -0.45 8.07 2.41
N HIS A 203 -0.08 7.69 3.64
CA HIS A 203 -0.96 6.93 4.52
C HIS A 203 -2.29 7.68 4.75
N ALA A 204 -2.22 8.97 5.09
CA ALA A 204 -3.40 9.80 5.31
C ALA A 204 -4.28 9.90 4.06
N ALA A 205 -3.68 10.09 2.88
CA ALA A 205 -4.41 10.16 1.60
C ALA A 205 -5.14 8.84 1.27
N ILE A 206 -4.49 7.68 1.51
CA ILE A 206 -5.14 6.37 1.34
C ILE A 206 -6.34 6.24 2.29
N GLN A 207 -6.18 6.64 3.56
CA GLN A 207 -7.27 6.59 4.54
C GLN A 207 -8.45 7.48 4.13
N GLU A 208 -8.19 8.72 3.75
CA GLU A 208 -9.21 9.69 3.35
C GLU A 208 -10.04 9.20 2.15
N ILE A 209 -9.37 8.67 1.13
CA ILE A 209 -10.06 8.19 -0.07
C ILE A 209 -10.85 6.91 0.23
N ASN A 210 -10.29 6.00 1.02
CA ASN A 210 -11.01 4.80 1.44
C ASN A 210 -12.25 5.16 2.27
N ASP A 211 -12.17 6.16 3.15
CA ASP A 211 -13.30 6.64 3.95
C ASP A 211 -14.40 7.24 3.08
N LYS A 212 -14.03 8.08 2.10
CA LYS A 212 -14.99 8.63 1.13
C LYS A 212 -15.71 7.53 0.36
N ARG A 213 -14.99 6.48 -0.08
CA ARG A 213 -15.60 5.34 -0.77
C ARG A 213 -16.56 4.58 0.13
N GLN A 214 -16.18 4.31 1.38
CA GLN A 214 -17.04 3.61 2.34
C GLN A 214 -18.33 4.39 2.65
N LEU A 215 -18.25 5.71 2.73
CA LEU A 215 -19.43 6.58 2.91
C LEU A 215 -20.33 6.58 1.66
N ALA A 216 -19.74 6.61 0.46
CA ALA A 216 -20.50 6.52 -0.78
C ALA A 216 -21.23 5.16 -0.89
N GLU A 217 -20.55 4.06 -0.57
CA GLU A 217 -21.17 2.74 -0.58
C GLU A 217 -22.27 2.61 0.46
N LEU A 218 -22.08 3.19 1.66
CA LEU A 218 -23.12 3.23 2.68
C LEU A 218 -24.40 3.92 2.16
N LYS A 219 -24.25 5.04 1.45
CA LYS A 219 -25.37 5.75 0.82
C LYS A 219 -26.02 4.91 -0.29
N ASN A 220 -25.23 4.24 -1.12
CA ASN A 220 -25.74 3.36 -2.17
C ASN A 220 -26.53 2.18 -1.61
N ILE A 221 -26.09 1.59 -0.49
CA ILE A 221 -26.81 0.53 0.22
C ILE A 221 -28.14 1.08 0.77
N GLU A 222 -28.13 2.26 1.39
CA GLU A 222 -29.37 2.88 1.89
C GLU A 222 -30.38 3.15 0.78
N GLU A 223 -29.94 3.65 -0.38
CA GLU A 223 -30.82 3.95 -1.52
C GLU A 223 -31.39 2.68 -2.17
N ARG A 224 -30.60 1.60 -2.25
CA ARG A 224 -30.98 0.35 -2.91
C ARG A 224 -31.76 -0.60 -2.02
N GLU A 225 -31.41 -0.68 -0.74
CA GLU A 225 -31.90 -1.68 0.20
C GLU A 225 -32.66 -1.07 1.39
N GLY A 226 -32.46 0.23 1.67
CA GLY A 226 -32.86 0.86 2.92
C GLY A 226 -31.88 0.54 4.06
N LYS A 227 -32.30 0.84 5.29
CA LYS A 227 -31.49 0.61 6.50
C LYS A 227 -31.55 -0.84 6.97
N THR A 228 -30.99 -1.73 6.16
CA THR A 228 -30.91 -3.17 6.42
C THR A 228 -29.77 -3.50 7.39
N PHE A 229 -29.64 -4.79 7.75
CA PHE A 229 -28.46 -5.28 8.47
C PHE A 229 -27.15 -4.94 7.74
N HIS A 230 -27.15 -4.99 6.41
CA HIS A 230 -25.98 -4.63 5.58
C HIS A 230 -25.57 -3.18 5.79
N TYR A 231 -26.54 -2.25 5.72
CA TYR A 231 -26.31 -0.84 6.04
C TYR A 231 -25.71 -0.64 7.44
N TYR A 232 -26.34 -1.22 8.47
CA TYR A 232 -25.88 -1.03 9.85
C TYR A 232 -24.52 -1.68 10.12
N SER A 233 -24.22 -2.81 9.48
CA SER A 233 -22.90 -3.45 9.55
C SER A 233 -21.80 -2.51 9.06
N LEU A 234 -21.98 -1.91 7.87
CA LEU A 234 -21.02 -0.95 7.33
C LEU A 234 -20.95 0.34 8.16
N ALA A 235 -22.09 0.89 8.60
CA ALA A 235 -22.14 2.09 9.42
C ALA A 235 -21.38 1.91 10.76
N VAL A 236 -21.54 0.75 11.41
CA VAL A 236 -20.81 0.42 12.65
C VAL A 236 -19.31 0.32 12.38
N MET A 237 -18.90 -0.33 11.28
CA MET A 237 -17.47 -0.42 10.92
C MET A 237 -16.84 0.96 10.68
N ILE A 238 -17.53 1.85 9.95
CA ILE A 238 -17.06 3.22 9.72
C ILE A 238 -16.92 3.97 11.05
N SER A 239 -17.91 3.85 11.94
CA SER A 239 -17.89 4.49 13.26
C SER A 239 -16.77 3.96 14.14
N ALA A 240 -16.56 2.63 14.15
CA ALA A 240 -15.48 2.00 14.90
C ALA A 240 -14.09 2.48 14.42
N LYS A 241 -13.91 2.61 13.11
CA LYS A 241 -12.68 3.16 12.52
C LYS A 241 -12.42 4.60 12.99
N GLN A 242 -13.45 5.46 12.96
CA GLN A 242 -13.33 6.85 13.41
C GLN A 242 -12.97 6.95 14.90
N ILE A 243 -13.62 6.14 15.74
CA ILE A 243 -13.30 6.05 17.18
C ILE A 243 -11.85 5.61 17.39
N ASN A 244 -11.40 4.59 16.66
CA ASN A 244 -10.02 4.11 16.77
C ASN A 244 -9.00 5.19 16.36
N ASN A 245 -9.27 5.94 15.29
CA ASN A 245 -8.41 7.04 14.86
C ASN A 245 -8.30 8.14 15.93
N LEU A 246 -9.40 8.51 16.58
CA LEU A 246 -9.40 9.47 17.69
C LEU A 246 -8.58 8.97 18.89
N ILE A 247 -8.78 7.71 19.28
CA ILE A 247 -8.03 7.08 20.39
C ILE A 247 -6.53 7.02 20.07
N SER A 248 -6.17 6.70 18.83
CA SER A 248 -4.77 6.69 18.40
C SER A 248 -4.16 8.09 18.48
N GLN A 249 -4.85 9.13 18.00
CA GLN A 249 -4.34 10.50 18.08
C GLN A 249 -4.11 10.96 19.53
N GLU A 250 -4.98 10.60 20.47
CA GLU A 250 -4.79 10.88 21.90
C GLU A 250 -3.59 10.13 22.51
N LYS A 251 -3.37 8.87 22.12
CA LYS A 251 -2.25 8.06 22.64
C LYS A 251 -0.90 8.42 22.04
N PHE A 252 -0.86 8.97 20.83
CA PHE A 252 0.39 9.30 20.13
C PHE A 252 0.84 10.76 20.31
N GLY A 253 0.01 11.65 20.86
CA GLY A 253 0.44 12.98 21.29
C GLY A 253 1.58 12.95 22.34
N ASP A 254 1.65 11.88 23.14
CA ASP A 254 2.68 11.69 24.17
C ASP A 254 3.85 10.77 23.72
N ALA A 255 3.65 9.97 22.67
CA ALA A 255 4.61 8.96 22.19
C ALA A 255 5.36 9.36 20.91
N ALA A 256 4.87 10.34 20.14
CA ALA A 256 5.57 10.90 18.97
C ALA A 256 6.92 11.55 19.32
N ASN A 257 7.22 11.71 20.61
CA ASN A 257 8.52 12.20 21.09
C ASN A 257 9.55 11.07 21.36
N LEU A 258 9.18 9.80 21.15
CA LEU A 258 10.03 8.66 21.52
C LEU A 258 10.42 7.74 20.37
N LEU A 259 9.81 7.88 19.20
CA LEU A 259 10.12 7.17 17.95
C LEU A 259 9.66 8.12 16.82
N ILE A 260 10.49 8.76 15.97
CA ILE A 260 11.45 8.13 15.04
C ILE A 260 11.17 6.65 14.83
#